data_AF-A0A7J6TCA9-F1
#
_entry.id   AF-A0A7J6TCA9-F1
#
_cell.length_a   1.000
_cell.length_b   1.000
_cell.length_c   1.000
_cell.angle_alpha   90.00
_cell.angle_beta   90.00
_cell.angle_gamma   90.00
#
_symmetry.space_group_name_H-M   'P 1'
#
loop_
_entity.id
_entity.type
_entity.pdbx_description
1 polymer ?
#
loop_
_entity_poly.entity_id
_entity_poly.type
_entity_poly.pdbx_seq_one_letter_code
_entity_poly.pdbx_strand_id
1 'polypeptide(L)'
;FGPVLAVYAGKGQSRRGQAFIAFREASNAALAMKTLNGFPFLDKPLRVAFARTKSDVVARADGTFKPRRRGAKNGQAPKPKRRVTVNVPKAAEGEEAEEVEMSDAD
;
A
#
# COMPACT_ATOMS: atom_id res chain seq x y z
N PHE A 1 19.89 10.57 0.77
CA PHE A 1 18.62 11.31 0.94
C PHE A 1 18.91 12.80 1.07
N GLY A 2 17.93 13.66 0.79
CA GLY A 2 18.05 15.11 0.91
C GLY A 2 17.28 15.70 2.10
N PRO A 3 17.16 17.04 2.19
CA PRO A 3 16.54 17.72 3.32
C PRO A 3 15.05 17.41 3.45
N VAL A 4 14.64 17.06 4.68
CA VAL A 4 13.25 16.79 5.07
C VAL A 4 12.62 18.09 5.59
N LEU A 5 11.47 18.46 5.04
CA LEU A 5 10.72 19.64 5.47
C LEU A 5 9.83 19.34 6.69
N ALA A 6 9.18 18.18 6.69
CA ALA A 6 8.29 17.79 7.77
C ALA A 6 8.10 16.27 7.83
N VAL A 7 7.87 15.77 9.05
CA VAL A 7 7.46 14.39 9.32
C VAL A 7 6.13 14.41 10.05
N TYR A 8 5.17 13.65 9.56
CA TYR A 8 3.86 13.52 10.17
C TYR A 8 3.58 12.07 10.53
N ALA A 9 3.53 11.79 11.83
CA ALA A 9 3.17 10.49 12.38
C ALA A 9 2.04 10.66 13.41
N GLY A 10 0.94 9.93 13.23
CA GLY A 10 -0.23 10.01 14.09
C GLY A 10 -0.32 8.84 15.06
N LYS A 11 -0.74 9.10 16.31
CA LYS A 11 -1.01 8.05 17.31
C LYS A 11 -2.41 7.43 17.20
N GLY A 12 -3.30 8.01 16.39
CA GLY A 12 -4.67 7.53 16.25
C GLY A 12 -4.76 6.15 15.59
N GLN A 13 -5.77 5.36 15.96
CA GLN A 13 -5.92 3.96 15.52
C GLN A 13 -5.86 3.78 13.99
N SER A 14 -6.49 4.68 13.23
CA SER A 14 -6.47 4.63 11.76
C SER A 14 -5.12 5.00 11.12
N ARG A 15 -4.23 5.70 11.85
CA ARG A 15 -2.93 6.19 11.36
C ARG A 15 -1.75 5.46 12.02
N ARG A 16 -2.00 4.50 12.90
CA ARG A 16 -0.98 3.72 13.58
C ARG A 16 -0.16 2.92 12.56
N GLY A 17 1.17 2.96 12.71
CA GLY A 17 2.09 2.28 11.79
C GLY A 17 2.25 2.95 10.43
N GLN A 18 1.77 4.18 10.26
CA GLN A 18 1.92 4.97 9.04
C GLN A 18 2.52 6.33 9.36
N ALA A 19 3.38 6.80 8.46
CA ALA A 19 3.99 8.13 8.54
C ALA A 19 4.03 8.75 7.14
N PHE A 20 3.99 10.07 7.09
CA PHE A 20 4.18 10.85 5.87
C PHE A 20 5.41 11.73 6.04
N ILE A 21 6.33 11.65 5.08
CA ILE A 21 7.57 12.42 5.07
C ILE A 21 7.51 13.37 3.89
N ALA A 22 7.69 14.66 4.14
CA ALA A 22 7.74 15.69 3.12
C ALA A 22 9.20 16.06 2.83
N PHE A 23 9.66 15.78 1.61
CA PHE A 23 10.96 16.22 1.13
C PHE A 23 10.84 17.57 0.40
N ARG A 24 11.95 18.31 0.31
CA ARG A 24 12.03 19.54 -0.49
C ARG A 24 11.89 19.26 -2.00
N GLU A 25 12.46 18.14 -2.46
CA GLU A 25 12.49 17.78 -3.88
C GLU A 25 11.89 16.40 -4.12
N ALA A 26 11.26 16.21 -5.28
CA ALA A 26 10.67 14.93 -5.69
C ALA A 26 11.73 13.84 -5.92
N SER A 27 12.92 14.20 -6.43
CA SER A 27 14.03 13.28 -6.66
C SER A 27 14.50 12.60 -5.37
N ASN A 28 14.56 13.37 -4.27
CA ASN A 28 14.91 12.86 -2.95
C ASN A 28 13.88 11.86 -2.42
N ALA A 29 12.59 12.11 -2.66
CA ALA A 29 11.52 11.18 -2.32
C ALA A 29 11.58 9.90 -3.15
N ALA A 30 11.90 9.98 -4.45
CA ALA A 30 12.08 8.82 -5.31
C ALA A 30 13.26 7.94 -4.88
N LEU A 31 14.37 8.56 -4.49
CA LEU A 31 15.52 7.84 -3.93
C LEU A 31 15.14 7.13 -2.63
N ALA A 32 14.48 7.84 -1.70
CA ALA A 32 13.97 7.28 -0.44
C ALA A 32 13.06 6.07 -0.66
N MET A 33 12.14 6.16 -1.62
CA MET A 33 11.26 5.05 -1.97
C MET A 33 12.06 3.84 -2.44
N LYS A 34 13.04 4.00 -3.31
CA LYS A 34 13.80 2.87 -3.87
C LYS A 34 14.68 2.18 -2.83
N THR A 35 15.35 2.95 -1.99
CA THR A 35 16.37 2.43 -1.06
C THR A 35 15.79 1.92 0.26
N LEU A 36 14.70 2.53 0.75
CA LEU A 36 14.13 2.20 2.07
C LEU A 36 12.95 1.25 1.98
N ASN A 37 12.46 0.95 0.77
CA ASN A 37 11.40 -0.04 0.61
C ASN A 37 11.95 -1.45 0.91
N GLY A 38 11.31 -2.15 1.84
CA GLY A 38 11.77 -3.44 2.35
C GLY A 38 12.80 -3.35 3.49
N PHE A 39 13.23 -2.15 3.88
CA PHE A 39 14.19 -2.00 4.99
C PHE A 39 13.58 -2.52 6.31
N PRO A 40 14.26 -3.41 7.06
CA PRO A 40 13.76 -3.95 8.31
C PRO A 40 13.71 -2.86 9.39
N PHE A 41 12.53 -2.59 9.93
CA PHE A 41 12.32 -1.56 10.95
C PHE A 41 11.31 -2.03 12.00
N LEU A 42 11.70 -2.03 13.28
CA LEU A 42 10.85 -2.48 14.39
C LEU A 42 10.20 -3.85 14.09
N ASP A 43 11.04 -4.79 13.64
CA ASP A 43 10.69 -6.18 13.32
C ASP A 43 9.71 -6.34 12.14
N LYS A 44 9.52 -5.30 11.32
CA LYS A 44 8.65 -5.32 10.14
C LYS A 44 9.34 -4.67 8.94
N PRO A 45 9.24 -5.22 7.72
CA PRO A 45 9.79 -4.57 6.54
C PRO A 45 8.99 -3.29 6.22
N LEU A 46 9.69 -2.18 6.01
CA LEU A 46 9.09 -0.92 5.62
C LEU A 46 8.41 -1.04 4.25
N ARG A 47 7.24 -0.43 4.13
CA ARG A 47 6.54 -0.24 2.85
C ARG A 47 6.48 1.25 2.55
N VAL A 48 7.16 1.68 1.50
CA VAL A 48 7.26 3.10 1.12
C VAL A 48 6.54 3.32 -0.20
N ALA A 49 5.67 4.32 -0.25
CA ALA A 49 4.94 4.71 -1.46
C ALA A 49 4.72 6.22 -1.49
N PHE A 50 4.52 6.78 -2.68
CA PHE A 50 4.14 8.17 -2.82
C PHE A 50 2.77 8.47 -2.22
N ALA A 51 2.65 9.64 -1.61
CA ALA A 51 1.38 10.12 -1.08
C ALA A 51 0.42 10.47 -2.24
N ARG A 52 -0.87 10.24 -2.01
CA ARG A 52 -1.94 10.59 -2.98
C ARG A 52 -2.13 12.09 -3.18
N THR A 53 -1.71 12.88 -2.21
CA THR A 53 -1.92 14.33 -2.19
C THR A 53 -0.67 14.99 -1.63
N LYS A 54 -0.33 16.17 -2.14
CA LYS A 54 0.76 16.99 -1.60
C LYS A 54 0.51 17.33 -0.12
N SER A 55 1.59 17.45 0.65
CA SER A 55 1.52 17.91 2.04
C SER A 55 1.28 19.43 2.08
N ASP A 56 0.70 19.91 3.17
CA ASP A 56 0.40 21.34 3.31
C ASP A 56 1.68 22.20 3.38
N VAL A 57 2.78 21.64 3.87
CA VAL A 57 4.09 22.31 3.92
C VAL A 57 4.64 22.54 2.52
N VAL A 58 4.56 21.51 1.65
CA VAL A 58 4.99 21.63 0.24
C VAL A 58 4.03 22.53 -0.52
N ALA A 59 2.71 22.43 -0.28
CA ALA A 59 1.73 23.29 -0.94
C ALA A 59 1.89 24.77 -0.56
N ARG A 60 2.31 25.08 0.67
CA ARG A 60 2.64 26.45 1.09
C ARG A 60 3.90 26.97 0.40
N ALA A 61 4.94 26.14 0.27
CA ALA A 61 6.15 26.51 -0.46
C ALA A 61 5.88 26.74 -1.96
N ASP A 62 5.04 25.91 -2.57
CA ASP A 62 4.64 26.02 -3.97
C ASP A 62 3.61 27.15 -4.22
N GLY A 63 3.06 27.80 -3.18
CA GLY A 63 1.98 28.79 -3.30
C GLY A 63 0.61 28.20 -3.71
N THR A 64 0.46 26.88 -3.72
CA THR A 64 -0.76 26.17 -4.13
C THR A 64 -1.63 25.73 -2.94
N PHE A 65 -1.38 26.27 -1.75
CA PHE A 65 -2.06 25.90 -0.52
C PHE A 65 -3.55 26.23 -0.59
N LYS A 66 -4.40 25.20 -0.53
CA LYS A 66 -5.85 25.34 -0.36
C LYS A 66 -6.22 24.87 1.05
N PRO A 67 -6.87 25.70 1.88
CA PRO A 67 -7.28 25.30 3.21
C PRO A 67 -8.27 24.14 3.12
N ARG A 68 -7.88 22.98 3.67
CA ARG A 68 -8.77 21.81 3.75
C ARG A 68 -9.81 22.08 4.82
N ARG A 69 -11.11 22.04 4.47
CA ARG A 69 -12.20 22.14 5.47
C ARG A 69 -12.02 21.04 6.51
N ARG A 70 -11.89 21.42 7.79
CA ARG A 70 -11.80 20.48 8.91
C ARG A 70 -13.11 19.68 8.97
N GLY A 71 -13.09 18.44 8.46
CA GLY A 71 -14.28 17.59 8.36
C GLY A 71 -14.57 17.03 6.97
N ALA A 72 -13.97 17.57 5.91
CA ALA A 72 -14.01 16.95 4.59
C ALA A 72 -13.02 15.77 4.59
N LYS A 73 -13.49 14.58 4.94
CA LYS A 73 -12.84 13.34 4.51
C LYS A 73 -12.71 13.46 3.00
N ASN A 74 -11.50 13.62 2.47
CA ASN A 74 -11.28 13.67 1.03
C ASN A 74 -12.00 12.46 0.42
N GLY A 75 -13.09 12.73 -0.32
CA GLY A 75 -13.99 11.75 -0.87
C GLY A 75 -13.31 10.94 -1.96
N GLN A 76 -12.53 9.95 -1.55
CA GLN A 76 -12.25 8.81 -2.39
C GLN A 76 -13.17 7.71 -1.89
N ALA A 77 -14.20 7.40 -2.67
CA ALA A 77 -15.05 6.24 -2.46
C ALA A 77 -14.16 5.03 -2.11
N PRO A 78 -14.54 4.21 -1.12
CA PRO A 78 -13.76 3.04 -0.77
C PRO A 78 -13.63 2.16 -2.02
N LYS A 79 -12.44 2.12 -2.63
CA LYS A 79 -12.14 1.09 -3.63
C LYS A 79 -12.33 -0.25 -2.90
N PRO A 80 -13.12 -1.19 -3.44
CA PRO A 80 -13.34 -2.47 -2.79
C PRO A 80 -11.97 -3.09 -2.54
N LYS A 81 -11.68 -3.40 -1.27
CA LYS A 81 -10.48 -4.13 -0.90
C LYS A 81 -10.57 -5.47 -1.64
N ARG A 82 -9.77 -5.65 -2.69
CA ARG A 82 -9.51 -6.99 -3.23
C ARG A 82 -8.94 -7.79 -2.06
N ARG A 83 -9.76 -8.67 -1.49
CA ARG A 83 -9.27 -9.73 -0.59
C ARG A 83 -8.23 -10.47 -1.41
N VAL A 84 -6.97 -10.40 -1.00
CA VAL A 84 -5.97 -11.37 -1.46
C VAL A 84 -6.36 -12.66 -0.78
N THR A 85 -7.17 -13.49 -1.45
CA THR A 85 -7.21 -14.91 -1.14
C THR A 85 -5.81 -15.43 -1.42
N VAL A 86 -5.12 -15.83 -0.35
CA VAL A 86 -3.89 -16.58 -0.46
C VAL A 86 -4.27 -17.89 -1.15
N ASN A 87 -3.98 -17.99 -2.46
CA ASN A 87 -3.97 -19.28 -3.12
C ASN A 87 -2.76 -20.04 -2.55
N VAL A 88 -3.02 -20.87 -1.56
CA VAL A 88 -2.12 -21.97 -1.21
C VAL A 88 -2.24 -22.98 -2.35
N PRO A 89 -1.18 -23.28 -3.12
CA PRO A 89 -1.25 -24.36 -4.10
C PRO A 89 -1.42 -25.68 -3.34
N LYS A 90 -2.59 -26.31 -3.51
CA LYS A 90 -2.88 -27.66 -3.02
C LYS A 90 -1.95 -28.62 -3.76
N ALA A 91 -1.12 -29.31 -2.98
CA ALA A 91 -0.20 -30.33 -3.43
C ALA A 91 -0.92 -31.44 -4.21
N ALA A 92 -0.26 -31.85 -5.30
CA ALA A 92 -0.20 -33.18 -5.91
C ALA A 92 -1.11 -34.27 -5.34
N GLU A 93 -2.12 -34.66 -6.12
CA GLU A 93 -2.61 -36.04 -6.21
C GLU A 93 -2.88 -36.30 -7.70
N GLY A 94 -2.16 -37.27 -8.26
CA GLY A 94 -2.31 -37.73 -9.63
C GLY A 94 -3.02 -39.08 -9.68
N GLU A 95 -3.31 -39.47 -10.92
CA GLU A 95 -3.73 -40.79 -11.40
C GLU A 95 -5.21 -41.16 -11.19
N GLU A 96 -6.02 -40.86 -12.22
CA GLU A 96 -7.33 -41.46 -12.45
C GLU A 96 -7.18 -42.43 -13.62
N ALA A 97 -7.25 -43.72 -13.30
CA ALA A 97 -7.27 -44.84 -14.23
C ALA A 97 -8.72 -45.14 -14.65
N GLU A 98 -8.94 -45.16 -15.96
CA GLU A 98 -9.75 -46.11 -16.74
C GLU A 98 -11.11 -46.56 -16.17
N GLU A 99 -12.20 -45.97 -16.67
CA GLU A 99 -13.53 -46.58 -16.72
C GLU A 99 -13.91 -46.83 -18.20
N VAL A 100 -14.15 -48.09 -18.59
CA VAL A 100 -15.02 -48.43 -19.73
C VAL A 100 -15.90 -49.64 -19.41
N GLU A 101 -17.14 -49.30 -19.07
CA GLU A 101 -18.43 -49.89 -19.47
C GLU A 101 -18.78 -51.35 -19.16
N MET A 102 -19.81 -51.50 -18.32
CA MET A 102 -20.63 -52.70 -18.19
C MET A 102 -22.11 -52.30 -18.11
N SER A 103 -22.78 -52.27 -19.26
CA SER A 103 -24.24 -52.32 -19.48
C SER A 103 -24.43 -52.82 -20.92
N ASP A 104 -25.15 -53.90 -21.20
CA ASP A 104 -26.59 -54.01 -21.07
C ASP A 104 -27.07 -55.46 -20.86
N ALA A 105 -28.17 -55.57 -20.11
CA ALA A 105 -29.00 -56.76 -19.99
C ALA A 105 -30.30 -56.53 -20.78
N ASP A 106 -30.50 -57.26 -21.87
CA ASP A 106 -31.71 -58.02 -22.28
C ASP A 106 -31.40 -58.82 -23.56
#